data_AF-Q7USP1-F1
#
_entry.id   AF-Q7USP1-F1
#
_cell.length_a   1.000
_cell.length_b   1.000
_cell.length_c   1.000
_cell.angle_alpha   90.00
_cell.angle_beta   90.00
_cell.angle_gamma   90.00
#
_symmetry.space_group_name_H-M   'P 1'
#
loop_
_entity.id
_entity.type
_entity.pdbx_description
1 polymer ?
#
loop_
_entity_poly.entity_id
_entity_poly.type
_entity_poly.pdbx_seq_one_letter_code
_entity_poly.pdbx_strand_id
1 'polypeptide(L)'
;MIASDLLIAMLVMAGASIASGWFAYAIAYSDKGQRVMLCLSLAVLAMIYFLFYASGQLFWARYVSNSAAIVYTNFASVFAALAAGWALRLPKTPAWRRGVLCVLLAMGSAAANFWPLLSIAIRPAPAGGDEWNNGVAMQTSWATCSPAAAATLLRAEGINKSESEMIPLCLTDSSGTPTLGLYRGIKLVADGQNRSVNVLDETLDEMWNRDDWPVLMAVELPYGVDDRRYVDQWGWIPGMGHSVVALGLTSDGQRMLVGDPSVGLEQWSKDDLRVLWHGNGIRLE
;
A
#
# COMPACT_ATOMS: atom_id res chain seq x y z
N MET A 1 10.44 8.58 15.39
CA MET A 1 10.30 9.98 14.91
C MET A 1 9.29 9.96 13.77
N ILE A 2 8.27 10.83 13.80
CA ILE A 2 7.39 10.98 12.64
C ILE A 2 8.24 11.54 11.51
N ALA A 3 8.32 10.82 10.40
CA ALA A 3 9.14 11.22 9.28
C ALA A 3 8.56 12.48 8.62
N SER A 4 9.43 13.44 8.33
CA SER A 4 9.06 14.77 7.84
C SER A 4 8.30 14.71 6.50
N ASP A 5 8.60 13.73 5.65
CA ASP A 5 7.96 13.49 4.37
C ASP A 5 6.44 13.25 4.50
N LEU A 6 6.04 12.38 5.43
CA LEU A 6 4.63 12.07 5.68
C LEU A 6 3.87 13.28 6.22
N LEU A 7 4.47 14.04 7.13
CA LEU A 7 3.83 15.25 7.68
C LEU A 7 3.62 16.30 6.59
N ILE A 8 4.62 16.53 5.74
CA ILE A 8 4.50 17.46 4.61
C ILE A 8 3.37 17.00 3.68
N ALA A 9 3.35 15.72 3.30
CA ALA A 9 2.31 15.18 2.44
C ALA A 9 0.90 15.32 3.07
N MET A 10 0.77 15.04 4.36
CA MET A 10 -0.51 15.18 5.09
C MET A 10 -0.96 16.64 5.15
N LEU A 11 -0.05 17.60 5.34
CA LEU A 11 -0.37 19.02 5.34
C LEU A 11 -0.80 19.50 3.94
N VAL A 12 -0.10 19.06 2.90
CA VAL A 12 -0.45 19.36 1.50
C VAL A 12 -1.84 18.80 1.18
N MET A 13 -2.09 17.54 1.50
CA MET A 13 -3.38 16.88 1.22
C MET A 13 -4.52 17.43 2.10
N ALA A 14 -4.23 17.84 3.33
CA ALA A 14 -5.20 18.57 4.16
C ALA A 14 -5.55 19.93 3.54
N GLY A 15 -4.54 20.68 3.07
CA GLY A 15 -4.75 21.94 2.36
C GLY A 15 -5.58 21.76 1.09
N ALA A 16 -5.25 20.76 0.27
CA ALA A 16 -6.00 20.40 -0.94
C ALA A 16 -7.44 20.00 -0.62
N SER A 17 -7.65 19.23 0.45
CA SER A 17 -8.99 18.83 0.92
C SER A 17 -9.81 20.03 1.38
N ILE A 18 -9.24 20.92 2.20
CA ILE A 18 -9.90 22.15 2.65
C ILE A 18 -10.26 23.05 1.46
N ALA A 19 -9.32 23.25 0.53
CA ALA A 19 -9.56 24.04 -0.68
C ALA A 19 -10.68 23.44 -1.54
N SER A 20 -10.73 22.11 -1.66
CA SER A 20 -11.78 21.40 -2.40
C SER A 20 -13.14 21.52 -1.72
N GLY A 21 -13.22 21.32 -0.40
CA GLY A 21 -14.45 21.52 0.36
C GLY A 21 -14.95 22.97 0.30
N TRP A 22 -14.04 23.94 0.39
CA TRP A 22 -14.37 25.36 0.20
C TRP A 22 -14.88 25.64 -1.21
N PHE A 23 -14.21 25.11 -2.24
CA PHE A 23 -14.65 25.23 -3.63
C PHE A 23 -16.07 24.67 -3.84
N ALA A 24 -16.37 23.49 -3.29
CA ALA A 24 -17.71 22.90 -3.33
C ALA A 24 -18.76 23.76 -2.61
N TYR A 25 -18.40 24.34 -1.46
CA TYR A 25 -19.29 25.19 -0.67
C TYR A 25 -19.54 26.58 -1.29
N ALA A 26 -18.49 27.21 -1.81
CA ALA A 26 -18.49 28.63 -2.19
C ALA A 26 -18.71 28.87 -3.68
N ILE A 27 -18.25 27.94 -4.54
CA ILE A 27 -18.19 28.15 -5.99
C ILE A 27 -19.04 27.11 -6.71
N ALA A 28 -18.79 25.83 -6.50
CA ALA A 28 -19.42 24.73 -7.24
C ALA A 28 -20.76 24.28 -6.67
N TYR A 29 -21.63 25.21 -6.27
CA TYR A 29 -22.99 24.91 -5.82
C TYR A 29 -24.04 25.47 -6.79
N SER A 30 -25.29 25.05 -6.61
CA SER A 30 -26.41 25.59 -7.37
C SER A 30 -27.60 25.80 -6.45
N ASP A 31 -28.33 26.89 -6.69
CA ASP A 31 -29.63 27.12 -6.03
C ASP A 31 -30.65 26.03 -6.39
N LYS A 32 -30.42 25.31 -7.50
CA LYS A 32 -31.15 24.11 -7.86
C LYS A 32 -30.65 22.94 -7.01
N GLY A 33 -31.40 22.66 -5.95
CA GLY A 33 -31.12 21.62 -4.97
C GLY A 33 -30.75 20.23 -5.51
N GLN A 34 -31.31 19.82 -6.67
CA GLN A 34 -31.00 18.53 -7.30
C GLN A 34 -29.52 18.41 -7.71
N ARG A 35 -28.89 19.49 -8.19
CA ARG A 35 -27.47 19.45 -8.59
C ARG A 35 -26.56 19.24 -7.39
N VAL A 36 -26.84 19.91 -6.27
CA VAL A 36 -26.08 19.74 -5.02
C VAL A 36 -26.19 18.31 -4.51
N MET A 37 -27.40 17.73 -4.52
CA MET A 37 -27.60 16.33 -4.12
C MET A 37 -26.85 15.35 -5.03
N LEU A 38 -26.85 15.59 -6.35
CA LEU A 38 -26.12 14.77 -7.31
C LEU A 38 -24.61 14.84 -7.05
N CYS A 39 -24.03 16.04 -6.94
CA CYS A 39 -22.59 16.20 -6.70
C CYS A 39 -22.15 15.59 -5.37
N LEU A 40 -22.93 15.80 -4.29
CA LEU A 40 -22.71 15.17 -3.00
C LEU A 40 -22.68 13.64 -3.13
N SER A 41 -23.67 13.07 -3.81
CA SER A 41 -23.79 11.61 -3.99
C SER A 41 -22.62 11.07 -4.81
N LEU A 42 -22.24 11.75 -5.89
CA LEU A 42 -21.10 11.36 -6.72
C LEU A 42 -19.78 11.43 -5.95
N ALA A 43 -19.55 12.45 -5.11
CA ALA A 43 -18.35 12.51 -4.29
C ALA A 43 -18.30 11.39 -3.24
N VAL A 44 -19.42 11.10 -2.57
CA VAL A 44 -19.48 9.98 -1.61
C VAL A 44 -19.25 8.64 -2.32
N LEU A 45 -19.87 8.43 -3.49
CA LEU A 45 -19.66 7.22 -4.29
C LEU A 45 -18.22 7.12 -4.78
N ALA A 46 -17.62 8.21 -5.27
CA ALA A 46 -16.23 8.24 -5.69
C ALA A 46 -15.28 7.95 -4.53
N MET A 47 -15.54 8.48 -3.33
CA MET A 47 -14.80 8.17 -2.11
C MET A 47 -14.86 6.67 -1.79
N ILE A 48 -16.06 6.08 -1.76
CA ILE A 48 -16.25 4.65 -1.47
C ILE A 48 -15.55 3.80 -2.53
N TYR A 49 -15.79 4.07 -3.81
CA TYR A 49 -15.16 3.36 -4.91
C TYR A 49 -13.64 3.44 -4.84
N PHE A 50 -13.09 4.63 -4.57
CA PHE A 50 -11.66 4.83 -4.40
C PHE A 50 -11.10 3.98 -3.25
N LEU A 51 -11.77 3.97 -2.10
CA LEU A 51 -11.33 3.19 -0.93
C LEU A 51 -11.27 1.68 -1.21
N PHE A 52 -12.21 1.14 -2.00
CA PHE A 52 -12.24 -0.29 -2.32
C PHE A 52 -11.26 -0.70 -3.42
N TYR A 53 -11.10 0.12 -4.47
CA TYR A 53 -10.43 -0.31 -5.70
C TYR A 53 -9.08 0.35 -5.96
N ALA A 54 -8.83 1.52 -5.38
CA ALA A 54 -7.64 2.31 -5.72
C ALA A 54 -6.76 2.62 -4.51
N SER A 55 -7.31 2.68 -3.30
CA SER A 55 -6.54 3.06 -2.11
C SER A 55 -5.44 2.04 -1.79
N GLY A 56 -4.24 2.54 -1.49
CA GLY A 56 -3.12 1.70 -1.05
C GLY A 56 -2.46 0.83 -2.14
N GLN A 57 -2.93 0.91 -3.39
CA GLN A 57 -2.43 0.08 -4.49
C GLN A 57 -1.02 0.49 -4.94
N LEU A 58 -0.17 -0.50 -5.25
CA LEU A 58 1.24 -0.26 -5.60
C LEU A 58 1.42 0.56 -6.88
N PHE A 59 0.50 0.46 -7.83
CA PHE A 59 0.59 1.18 -9.12
C PHE A 59 0.74 2.70 -8.94
N TRP A 60 0.22 3.26 -7.84
CA TRP A 60 0.37 4.70 -7.53
C TRP A 60 1.82 5.14 -7.41
N ALA A 61 2.71 4.26 -6.94
CA ALA A 61 4.13 4.55 -6.80
C ALA A 61 4.84 4.77 -8.15
N ARG A 62 4.25 4.28 -9.25
CA ARG A 62 4.75 4.54 -10.62
C ARG A 62 4.54 5.98 -11.05
N TYR A 63 3.45 6.60 -10.60
CA TYR A 63 3.10 7.99 -10.94
C TYR A 63 3.61 8.99 -9.90
N VAL A 64 3.66 8.57 -8.63
CA VAL A 64 4.14 9.36 -7.51
C VAL A 64 5.31 8.62 -6.88
N SER A 65 6.50 8.82 -7.44
CA SER A 65 7.76 8.18 -7.00
C SER A 65 8.34 8.80 -5.71
N ASN A 66 7.49 9.27 -4.81
CA ASN A 66 7.85 9.85 -3.51
C ASN A 66 7.58 8.84 -2.37
N SER A 67 8.40 8.82 -1.33
CA SER A 67 8.21 7.95 -0.15
C SER A 67 6.84 8.14 0.52
N ALA A 68 6.24 9.32 0.42
CA ALA A 68 4.91 9.62 0.94
C ALA A 68 3.76 9.36 -0.07
N ALA A 69 3.97 8.53 -1.10
CA ALA A 69 2.94 8.16 -2.09
C ALA A 69 1.63 7.68 -1.47
N ILE A 70 1.71 6.94 -0.34
CA ILE A 70 0.55 6.48 0.43
C ILE A 70 -0.40 7.61 0.86
N VAL A 71 0.12 8.83 1.07
CA VAL A 71 -0.67 10.01 1.43
C VAL A 71 -1.08 10.80 0.19
N TYR A 72 -0.12 11.10 -0.69
CA TYR A 72 -0.38 11.92 -1.89
C TYR A 72 -1.42 11.33 -2.82
N THR A 73 -1.56 10.01 -2.84
CA THR A 73 -2.52 9.32 -3.71
C THR A 73 -3.84 9.03 -3.01
N ASN A 74 -4.00 9.36 -1.73
CA ASN A 74 -5.24 9.09 -1.00
C ASN A 74 -6.35 10.12 -1.28
N PHE A 75 -6.94 10.04 -2.48
CA PHE A 75 -8.00 10.94 -2.94
C PHE A 75 -9.32 10.79 -2.18
N ALA A 76 -9.51 9.75 -1.36
CA ALA A 76 -10.67 9.63 -0.47
C ALA A 76 -10.82 10.86 0.44
N SER A 77 -9.70 11.42 0.91
CA SER A 77 -9.69 12.64 1.74
C SER A 77 -10.30 13.85 1.02
N VAL A 78 -9.97 14.01 -0.27
CA VAL A 78 -10.47 15.09 -1.13
C VAL A 78 -11.95 14.90 -1.45
N PHE A 79 -12.37 13.69 -1.82
CA PHE A 79 -13.77 13.38 -2.10
C PHE A 79 -14.67 13.59 -0.87
N ALA A 80 -14.21 13.16 0.31
CA ALA A 80 -14.90 13.41 1.57
C ALA A 80 -15.05 14.92 1.86
N ALA A 81 -14.01 15.71 1.58
CA ALA A 81 -14.06 17.16 1.79
C ALA A 81 -14.98 17.88 0.79
N LEU A 82 -14.98 17.49 -0.48
CA LEU A 82 -15.96 17.96 -1.48
C LEU A 82 -17.39 17.68 -1.02
N ALA A 83 -17.65 16.45 -0.55
CA ALA A 83 -18.94 16.06 0.00
C ALA A 83 -19.31 16.92 1.23
N ALA A 84 -18.37 17.20 2.13
CA ALA A 84 -18.61 18.07 3.28
C ALA A 84 -19.03 19.49 2.86
N GLY A 85 -18.38 20.06 1.84
CA GLY A 85 -18.74 21.37 1.28
C GLY A 85 -20.16 21.41 0.70
N TRP A 86 -20.55 20.40 -0.08
CA TRP A 86 -21.91 20.31 -0.62
C TRP A 86 -22.98 19.99 0.44
N ALA A 87 -22.63 19.27 1.51
CA ALA A 87 -23.55 18.99 2.61
C ALA A 87 -24.10 20.27 3.26
N LEU A 88 -23.29 21.33 3.36
CA LEU A 88 -23.71 22.65 3.86
C LEU A 88 -24.69 23.38 2.94
N ARG A 89 -24.77 22.99 1.67
CA ARG A 89 -25.64 23.59 0.64
C ARG A 89 -26.90 22.78 0.34
N LEU A 90 -27.20 21.74 1.13
CA LEU A 90 -28.39 20.93 0.90
C LEU A 90 -29.68 21.77 0.99
N PRO A 91 -30.55 21.72 -0.05
CA PRO A 91 -31.79 22.49 -0.11
C PRO A 91 -32.78 22.00 0.95
N LYS A 92 -33.62 22.90 1.48
CA LYS A 92 -34.73 22.56 2.38
C LYS A 92 -34.34 21.69 3.60
N THR A 93 -33.06 21.71 3.98
CA THR A 93 -32.52 20.92 5.08
C THR A 93 -32.13 21.84 6.24
N PRO A 94 -32.60 21.56 7.49
CA PRO A 94 -32.24 22.36 8.66
C PRO A 94 -30.72 22.49 8.84
N ALA A 95 -30.27 23.64 9.33
CA ALA A 95 -28.85 23.94 9.48
C ALA A 95 -28.09 22.91 10.35
N TRP A 96 -28.71 22.41 11.42
CA TRP A 96 -28.07 21.42 12.30
C TRP A 96 -27.79 20.08 11.58
N ARG A 97 -28.71 19.61 10.71
CA ARG A 97 -28.49 18.36 9.94
C ARG A 97 -27.36 18.53 8.94
N ARG A 98 -27.31 19.68 8.27
CA ARG A 98 -26.23 20.05 7.36
C ARG A 98 -24.88 20.12 8.08
N GLY A 99 -24.86 20.75 9.24
CA GLY A 99 -23.68 20.84 10.11
C GLY A 99 -23.18 19.46 10.54
N VAL A 100 -24.06 18.60 11.06
CA VAL A 100 -23.70 17.22 11.47
C VAL A 100 -23.10 16.44 10.30
N LEU A 101 -23.75 16.44 9.13
CA LEU A 101 -23.24 15.73 7.96
C LEU A 101 -21.88 16.27 7.50
N CYS A 102 -21.72 17.59 7.45
CA CYS A 102 -20.45 18.24 7.14
C CYS A 102 -19.34 17.83 8.10
N VAL A 103 -19.62 17.82 9.41
CA VAL A 103 -18.63 17.44 10.44
C VAL A 103 -18.23 15.97 10.27
N LEU A 104 -19.18 15.06 10.08
CA LEU A 104 -18.87 13.63 9.90
C LEU A 104 -18.02 13.38 8.63
N LEU A 105 -18.34 14.06 7.53
CA LEU A 105 -17.56 13.95 6.29
C LEU A 105 -16.17 14.59 6.43
N ALA A 106 -16.05 15.72 7.13
CA ALA A 106 -14.77 16.34 7.42
C ALA A 106 -13.90 15.47 8.35
N MET A 107 -14.50 14.82 9.34
CA MET A 107 -13.82 13.82 10.18
C MET A 107 -13.36 12.61 9.34
N GLY A 108 -14.18 12.14 8.40
CA GLY A 108 -13.80 11.08 7.47
C GLY A 108 -12.63 11.49 6.56
N SER A 109 -12.62 12.73 6.04
CA SER A 109 -11.50 13.29 5.28
C SER A 109 -10.21 13.31 6.10
N ALA A 110 -10.28 13.81 7.34
CA ALA A 110 -9.15 13.82 8.25
C ALA A 110 -8.66 12.40 8.58
N ALA A 111 -9.57 11.50 8.93
CA ALA A 111 -9.24 10.11 9.24
C ALA A 111 -8.56 9.40 8.07
N ALA A 112 -9.03 9.60 6.84
CA ALA A 112 -8.38 9.07 5.64
C ALA A 112 -6.97 9.66 5.45
N ASN A 113 -6.81 10.98 5.58
CA ASN A 113 -5.53 11.66 5.40
C ASN A 113 -4.48 11.22 6.43
N PHE A 114 -4.89 11.07 7.69
CA PHE A 114 -4.01 10.69 8.80
C PHE A 114 -3.98 9.17 9.05
N TRP A 115 -4.65 8.37 8.22
CA TRP A 115 -4.78 6.93 8.41
C TRP A 115 -3.43 6.22 8.63
N PRO A 116 -2.33 6.51 7.91
CA PRO A 116 -1.07 5.81 8.12
C PRO A 116 -0.46 5.99 9.52
N LEU A 117 -0.77 7.07 10.23
CA LEU A 117 -0.35 7.27 11.62
C LEU A 117 -1.40 6.78 12.60
N LEU A 118 -2.68 7.01 12.28
CA LEU A 118 -3.81 6.60 13.11
C LEU A 118 -3.88 5.07 13.22
N SER A 119 -3.60 4.34 12.13
CA SER A 119 -3.62 2.89 12.11
C SER A 119 -2.58 2.32 13.07
N ILE A 120 -1.35 2.84 13.08
CA ILE A 120 -0.29 2.44 14.02
C ILE A 120 -0.66 2.82 15.46
N ALA A 121 -1.28 3.98 15.68
CA ALA A 121 -1.69 4.39 17.01
C ALA A 121 -2.80 3.50 17.60
N ILE A 122 -3.74 3.05 16.77
CA ILE A 122 -4.84 2.16 17.16
C ILE A 122 -4.37 0.70 17.23
N ARG A 123 -3.44 0.32 16.35
CA ARG A 123 -2.93 -1.04 16.16
C ARG A 123 -1.40 -1.03 16.23
N PRO A 124 -0.81 -0.95 17.43
CA PRO A 124 0.63 -0.83 17.59
C PRO A 124 1.40 -1.89 16.80
N ALA A 125 2.52 -1.47 16.21
CA ALA A 125 3.38 -2.37 15.45
C ALA A 125 3.87 -3.54 16.34
N PRO A 126 3.96 -4.77 15.80
CA PRO A 126 4.58 -5.88 16.51
C PRO A 126 6.09 -5.62 16.71
N ALA A 127 6.70 -6.34 17.67
CA ALA A 127 8.14 -6.34 17.82
C ALA A 127 8.79 -7.09 16.65
N GLY A 128 9.72 -6.45 15.95
CA GLY A 128 10.53 -7.10 14.91
C GLY A 128 11.75 -7.80 15.47
N GLY A 129 12.32 -8.69 14.67
CA GLY A 129 13.56 -9.38 14.94
C GLY A 129 14.70 -8.97 14.00
N ASP A 130 15.76 -9.77 14.08
CA ASP A 130 16.90 -9.79 13.18
C ASP A 130 17.33 -11.26 12.95
N GLU A 131 16.33 -12.12 12.76
CA GLU A 131 16.54 -13.55 12.51
C GLU A 131 16.70 -13.79 11.02
N TRP A 132 17.70 -14.59 10.64
CA TRP A 132 18.02 -14.88 9.25
C TRP A 132 18.19 -16.38 9.03
N ASN A 133 17.68 -16.86 7.91
CA ASN A 133 17.84 -18.24 7.46
C ASN A 133 18.34 -18.25 6.02
N ASN A 134 19.59 -18.70 5.81
CA ASN A 134 20.22 -18.80 4.49
C ASN A 134 20.10 -17.53 3.62
N GLY A 135 20.27 -16.35 4.22
CA GLY A 135 20.19 -15.06 3.52
C GLY A 135 18.80 -14.45 3.41
N VAL A 136 17.76 -15.12 3.91
CA VAL A 136 16.38 -14.61 4.01
C VAL A 136 16.13 -14.09 5.42
N ALA A 137 15.58 -12.89 5.56
CA ALA A 137 15.13 -12.38 6.85
C ALA A 137 13.81 -13.05 7.21
N MET A 138 13.75 -13.65 8.39
CA MET A 138 12.56 -14.36 8.87
C MET A 138 11.61 -13.38 9.55
N GLN A 139 10.31 -13.54 9.29
CA GLN A 139 9.29 -12.72 9.95
C GLN A 139 9.07 -13.17 11.40
N THR A 140 9.02 -12.23 12.35
CA THR A 140 8.71 -12.55 13.75
C THR A 140 7.21 -12.61 14.05
N SER A 141 6.40 -12.02 13.17
CA SER A 141 4.94 -11.94 13.32
C SER A 141 4.25 -12.17 11.99
N TRP A 142 3.00 -12.61 12.02
CA TRP A 142 2.17 -12.75 10.82
C TRP A 142 2.00 -11.42 10.06
N ALA A 143 2.15 -10.28 10.76
CA ALA A 143 2.01 -8.95 10.19
C ALA A 143 3.29 -8.40 9.53
N THR A 144 4.42 -9.11 9.63
CA THR A 144 5.76 -8.56 9.27
C THR A 144 6.43 -9.24 8.08
N CYS A 145 5.70 -10.01 7.28
CA CYS A 145 6.22 -10.59 6.04
C CYS A 145 6.80 -9.52 5.09
N SER A 146 6.12 -8.38 4.93
CA SER A 146 6.57 -7.30 4.04
C SER A 146 7.87 -6.62 4.50
N PRO A 147 8.04 -6.17 5.76
CA PRO A 147 9.32 -5.63 6.21
C PRO A 147 10.46 -6.66 6.20
N ALA A 148 10.17 -7.94 6.45
CA ALA A 148 11.17 -9.01 6.33
C ALA A 148 11.58 -9.27 4.85
N ALA A 149 10.62 -9.28 3.92
CA ALA A 149 10.91 -9.34 2.49
C ALA A 149 11.70 -8.11 2.02
N ALA A 150 11.36 -6.92 2.54
CA ALA A 150 12.12 -5.70 2.25
C ALA A 150 13.56 -5.79 2.75
N ALA A 151 13.78 -6.29 3.97
CA ALA A 151 15.11 -6.55 4.52
C ALA A 151 15.90 -7.55 3.66
N THR A 152 15.23 -8.62 3.20
CA THR A 152 15.82 -9.63 2.31
C THR A 152 16.24 -9.02 0.96
N LEU A 153 15.35 -8.25 0.33
CA LEU A 153 15.63 -7.52 -0.92
C LEU A 153 16.84 -6.60 -0.75
N LEU A 154 16.80 -5.74 0.26
CA LEU A 154 17.85 -4.77 0.53
C LEU A 154 19.20 -5.47 0.78
N ARG A 155 19.20 -6.59 1.49
CA ARG A 155 20.44 -7.34 1.76
C ARG A 155 21.01 -7.99 0.51
N ALA A 156 20.17 -8.57 -0.34
CA ALA A 156 20.59 -9.09 -1.65
C ALA A 156 21.18 -7.98 -2.54
N GLU A 157 20.73 -6.74 -2.34
CA GLU A 157 21.25 -5.51 -2.96
C GLU A 157 22.48 -4.91 -2.23
N GLY A 158 23.04 -5.61 -1.24
CA GLY A 158 24.21 -5.17 -0.47
C GLY A 158 23.92 -4.16 0.65
N ILE A 159 22.66 -3.86 0.94
CA ILE A 159 22.22 -2.93 1.98
C ILE A 159 21.71 -3.70 3.19
N ASN A 160 22.46 -3.69 4.29
CA ASN A 160 22.06 -4.39 5.51
C ASN A 160 20.96 -3.64 6.26
N LYS A 161 19.77 -4.23 6.32
CA LYS A 161 18.65 -3.84 7.18
C LYS A 161 17.99 -5.06 7.80
N SER A 162 17.62 -4.97 9.06
CA SER A 162 16.81 -6.00 9.72
C SER A 162 15.31 -5.79 9.49
N GLU A 163 14.49 -6.81 9.75
CA GLU A 163 13.04 -6.67 9.79
C GLU A 163 12.61 -5.59 10.79
N SER A 164 13.19 -5.59 12.00
CA SER A 164 12.90 -4.59 13.04
C SER A 164 13.17 -3.16 12.62
N GLU A 165 14.21 -2.91 11.81
CA GLU A 165 14.47 -1.60 11.21
C GLU A 165 13.44 -1.23 10.13
N MET A 166 12.97 -2.22 9.37
CA MET A 166 12.03 -2.01 8.27
C MET A 166 10.58 -1.81 8.71
N ILE A 167 10.15 -2.41 9.83
CA ILE A 167 8.78 -2.26 10.38
C ILE A 167 8.31 -0.80 10.45
N PRO A 168 9.03 0.13 11.12
CA PRO A 168 8.58 1.53 11.20
C PRO A 168 8.67 2.26 9.87
N LEU A 169 9.62 1.89 9.00
CA LEU A 169 9.77 2.52 7.68
C LEU A 169 8.62 2.12 6.74
N CYS A 170 8.18 0.86 6.86
CA CYS A 170 7.09 0.29 6.07
C CYS A 170 5.69 0.64 6.59
N LEU A 171 5.59 1.36 7.71
CA LEU A 171 4.32 1.69 8.37
C LEU A 171 3.52 0.44 8.76
N THR A 172 4.23 -0.61 9.17
CA THR A 172 3.61 -1.87 9.60
C THR A 172 2.89 -1.67 10.92
N ASP A 173 1.67 -2.19 11.00
CA ASP A 173 0.83 -2.19 12.19
C ASP A 173 0.45 -3.63 12.56
N SER A 174 -0.31 -3.87 13.64
CA SER A 174 -0.64 -5.25 14.04
C SER A 174 -1.55 -6.00 13.05
N SER A 175 -2.10 -5.32 12.03
CA SER A 175 -2.89 -5.93 10.94
C SER A 175 -2.08 -6.17 9.66
N GLY A 176 -0.80 -5.84 9.64
CA GLY A 176 0.08 -6.04 8.49
C GLY A 176 0.71 -4.75 7.96
N THR A 177 1.23 -4.85 6.74
CA THR A 177 1.91 -3.75 6.06
C THR A 177 1.11 -3.32 4.83
N PRO A 178 0.73 -2.04 4.72
CA PRO A 178 0.14 -1.53 3.48
C PRO A 178 1.13 -1.61 2.31
N THR A 179 0.69 -1.91 1.10
CA THR A 179 1.60 -2.08 -0.06
C THR A 179 2.39 -0.82 -0.38
N LEU A 180 1.77 0.36 -0.33
CA LEU A 180 2.49 1.64 -0.44
C LEU A 180 3.36 1.96 0.79
N GLY A 181 3.06 1.35 1.93
CA GLY A 181 3.93 1.37 3.12
C GLY A 181 5.22 0.60 2.86
N LEU A 182 5.14 -0.62 2.33
CA LEU A 182 6.30 -1.40 1.89
C LEU A 182 7.17 -0.62 0.89
N TYR A 183 6.55 -0.06 -0.16
CA TYR A 183 7.25 0.81 -1.12
C TYR A 183 7.96 1.97 -0.42
N ARG A 184 7.28 2.67 0.51
CA ARG A 184 7.88 3.75 1.29
C ARG A 184 9.13 3.29 2.04
N GLY A 185 9.07 2.15 2.70
CA GLY A 185 10.19 1.62 3.47
C GLY A 185 11.42 1.42 2.60
N ILE A 186 11.25 0.75 1.46
CA ILE A 186 12.32 0.52 0.48
C ILE A 186 12.82 1.84 -0.09
N LYS A 187 11.92 2.75 -0.48
CA LYS A 187 12.27 4.04 -1.07
C LYS A 187 13.15 4.90 -0.17
N LEU A 188 12.83 4.96 1.12
CA LEU A 188 13.64 5.71 2.08
C LEU A 188 15.06 5.15 2.23
N VAL A 189 15.19 3.83 2.25
CA VAL A 189 16.50 3.19 2.36
C VAL A 189 17.28 3.39 1.06
N ALA A 190 16.64 3.20 -0.10
CA ALA A 190 17.26 3.40 -1.41
C ALA A 190 17.71 4.85 -1.61
N ASP A 191 16.89 5.84 -1.25
CA ASP A 191 17.23 7.26 -1.34
C ASP A 191 18.44 7.61 -0.47
N GLY A 192 18.54 7.00 0.72
CA GLY A 192 19.71 7.13 1.59
C GLY A 192 21.00 6.55 0.99
N GLN A 193 20.88 5.68 -0.02
CA GLN A 193 21.99 5.08 -0.77
C GLN A 193 22.17 5.69 -2.17
N ASN A 194 21.44 6.77 -2.50
CA ASN A 194 21.38 7.36 -3.85
C ASN A 194 20.97 6.35 -4.93
N ARG A 195 20.14 5.37 -4.57
CA ARG A 195 19.52 4.41 -5.50
C ARG A 195 18.06 4.75 -5.70
N SER A 196 17.52 4.31 -6.82
CA SER A 196 16.12 4.47 -7.17
C SER A 196 15.34 3.18 -6.94
N VAL A 197 14.03 3.30 -6.85
CA VAL A 197 13.12 2.15 -6.68
C VAL A 197 12.19 2.14 -7.87
N ASN A 198 12.13 1.00 -8.55
CA ASN A 198 11.26 0.78 -9.68
C ASN A 198 10.14 -0.19 -9.31
N VAL A 199 8.91 0.16 -9.68
CA VAL A 199 7.72 -0.68 -9.53
C VAL A 199 7.47 -1.36 -10.86
N LEU A 200 7.43 -2.69 -10.85
CA LEU A 200 7.31 -3.48 -12.06
C LEU A 200 5.98 -3.22 -12.79
N ASP A 201 6.06 -3.25 -14.12
CA ASP A 201 4.95 -3.24 -15.08
C ASP A 201 5.11 -4.34 -16.14
N GLU A 202 5.95 -5.33 -15.82
CA GLU A 202 6.32 -6.40 -16.74
C GLU A 202 5.50 -7.67 -16.47
N THR A 203 5.27 -8.44 -17.52
CA THR A 203 4.65 -9.77 -17.45
C THR A 203 5.59 -10.79 -16.81
N LEU A 204 5.06 -11.94 -16.38
CA LEU A 204 5.91 -13.02 -15.86
C LEU A 204 6.93 -13.51 -16.87
N ASP A 205 6.59 -13.56 -18.15
CA ASP A 205 7.54 -13.96 -19.18
C ASP A 205 8.66 -12.94 -19.35
N GLU A 206 8.36 -11.64 -19.27
CA GLU A 206 9.35 -10.58 -19.32
C GLU A 206 10.26 -10.61 -18.08
N MET A 207 9.68 -10.70 -16.87
CA MET A 207 10.45 -10.79 -15.61
C MET A 207 11.34 -12.03 -15.60
N TRP A 208 10.81 -13.19 -16.00
CA TRP A 208 11.54 -14.47 -16.00
C TRP A 208 12.76 -14.46 -16.93
N ASN A 209 12.65 -13.76 -18.06
CA ASN A 209 13.71 -13.70 -19.06
C ASN A 209 14.72 -12.58 -18.81
N ARG A 210 14.44 -11.67 -17.86
CA ARG A 210 15.41 -10.66 -17.43
C ARG A 210 16.37 -11.29 -16.43
N ASP A 211 17.67 -11.07 -16.64
CA ASP A 211 18.72 -11.41 -15.67
C ASP A 211 18.94 -10.23 -14.72
N ASP A 212 17.84 -9.73 -14.14
CA ASP A 212 17.77 -8.51 -13.34
C ASP A 212 17.08 -8.79 -12.00
N TRP A 213 17.86 -9.44 -11.14
CA TRP A 213 17.48 -9.91 -9.81
C TRP A 213 18.30 -9.16 -8.75
N PRO A 214 17.78 -8.97 -7.52
CA PRO A 214 16.53 -9.49 -6.96
C PRO A 214 15.26 -8.65 -7.26
N VAL A 215 14.10 -9.28 -7.08
CA VAL A 215 12.77 -8.63 -7.19
C VAL A 215 11.92 -8.99 -5.98
N LEU A 216 11.40 -7.99 -5.27
CA LEU A 216 10.35 -8.23 -4.28
C LEU A 216 9.01 -8.37 -5.01
N MET A 217 8.27 -9.44 -4.71
CA MET A 217 7.00 -9.77 -5.32
C MET A 217 5.89 -9.75 -4.26
N ALA A 218 4.78 -9.10 -4.59
CA ALA A 218 3.53 -9.31 -3.86
C ALA A 218 2.76 -10.45 -4.54
N VAL A 219 2.53 -11.51 -3.77
CA VAL A 219 1.96 -12.78 -4.23
C VAL A 219 0.71 -13.09 -3.43
N GLU A 220 -0.25 -13.77 -4.04
CA GLU A 220 -1.51 -14.13 -3.42
C GLU A 220 -2.04 -15.40 -4.09
N LEU A 221 -2.53 -16.35 -3.28
CA LEU A 221 -3.30 -17.46 -3.78
C LEU A 221 -4.76 -17.02 -3.99
N PRO A 222 -5.28 -17.00 -5.23
CA PRO A 222 -6.67 -16.62 -5.47
C PRO A 222 -7.66 -17.63 -4.87
N TYR A 223 -8.88 -17.18 -4.59
CA TYR A 223 -9.97 -18.10 -4.25
C TYR A 223 -10.32 -19.02 -5.43
N GLY A 224 -10.64 -20.27 -5.13
CA GLY A 224 -11.11 -21.24 -6.13
C GLY A 224 -10.00 -21.94 -6.93
N VAL A 225 -8.75 -21.85 -6.50
CA VAL A 225 -7.67 -22.69 -7.05
C VAL A 225 -7.87 -24.14 -6.59
N ASP A 226 -8.02 -25.06 -7.54
CA ASP A 226 -8.29 -26.48 -7.27
C ASP A 226 -7.06 -27.23 -6.71
N ASP A 227 -5.85 -26.74 -6.97
CA ASP A 227 -4.63 -27.37 -6.49
C ASP A 227 -4.46 -27.14 -4.98
N ARG A 228 -4.87 -28.15 -4.22
CA ARG A 228 -4.83 -28.13 -2.76
C ARG A 228 -3.42 -28.13 -2.18
N ARG A 229 -2.36 -28.40 -2.97
CA ARG A 229 -0.98 -28.43 -2.46
C ARG A 229 -0.57 -27.08 -1.85
N TYR A 230 -1.02 -25.97 -2.44
CA TYR A 230 -0.73 -24.63 -1.90
C TYR A 230 -1.25 -24.47 -0.47
N VAL A 231 -2.43 -24.99 -0.16
CA VAL A 231 -3.03 -24.89 1.18
C VAL A 231 -2.49 -25.98 2.10
N ASP A 232 -2.58 -27.24 1.67
CA ASP A 232 -2.34 -28.40 2.53
C ASP A 232 -0.85 -28.62 2.82
N GLN A 233 0.06 -28.19 1.94
CA GLN A 233 1.51 -28.43 2.07
C GLN A 233 2.30 -27.13 2.26
N TRP A 234 1.90 -26.04 1.61
CA TRP A 234 2.65 -24.77 1.63
C TRP A 234 2.00 -23.71 2.54
N GLY A 235 0.85 -24.01 3.14
CA GLY A 235 0.22 -23.18 4.17
C GLY A 235 -0.43 -21.89 3.66
N TRP A 236 -0.66 -21.74 2.34
CA TRP A 236 -1.30 -20.56 1.79
C TRP A 236 -2.75 -20.43 2.25
N ILE A 237 -3.15 -19.21 2.56
CA ILE A 237 -4.52 -18.85 2.88
C ILE A 237 -5.09 -18.12 1.66
N PRO A 238 -6.08 -18.70 0.94
CA PRO A 238 -6.67 -18.04 -0.23
C PRO A 238 -7.19 -16.63 0.09
N GLY A 239 -6.89 -15.67 -0.78
CA GLY A 239 -7.25 -14.27 -0.60
C GLY A 239 -6.36 -13.47 0.34
N MET A 240 -5.32 -14.07 0.91
CA MET A 240 -4.34 -13.39 1.76
C MET A 240 -3.06 -13.13 0.95
N GLY A 241 -2.74 -11.85 0.76
CA GLY A 241 -1.48 -11.45 0.14
C GLY A 241 -0.28 -11.73 1.04
N HIS A 242 0.86 -12.03 0.42
CA HIS A 242 2.15 -12.29 1.04
C HIS A 242 3.26 -11.62 0.24
N SER A 243 4.38 -11.30 0.90
CA SER A 243 5.52 -10.62 0.28
C SER A 243 6.72 -11.55 0.31
N VAL A 244 7.32 -11.80 -0.86
CA VAL A 244 8.49 -12.66 -1.02
C VAL A 244 9.52 -12.00 -1.94
N VAL A 245 10.74 -12.54 -2.01
CA VAL A 245 11.79 -12.01 -2.89
C VAL A 245 12.24 -13.07 -3.88
N ALA A 246 12.08 -12.83 -5.17
CA ALA A 246 12.77 -13.59 -6.21
C ALA A 246 14.25 -13.18 -6.22
N LEU A 247 15.14 -14.11 -5.87
CA LEU A 247 16.58 -13.89 -5.76
C LEU A 247 17.32 -14.20 -7.05
N GLY A 248 16.68 -14.92 -7.98
CA GLY A 248 17.24 -15.30 -9.27
C GLY A 248 16.82 -16.70 -9.69
N LEU A 249 17.20 -17.08 -10.90
CA LEU A 249 16.95 -18.44 -11.40
C LEU A 249 17.95 -19.44 -10.82
N THR A 250 17.51 -20.68 -10.66
CA THR A 250 18.39 -21.82 -10.38
C THR A 250 19.39 -22.03 -11.52
N SER A 251 20.49 -22.75 -11.26
CA SER A 251 21.56 -22.97 -12.25
C SER A 251 21.12 -23.67 -13.54
N ASP A 252 20.00 -24.40 -13.51
CA ASP A 252 19.36 -25.03 -14.67
C ASP A 252 18.35 -24.11 -15.40
N GLY A 253 18.08 -22.92 -14.86
CA GLY A 253 17.12 -21.95 -15.37
C GLY A 253 15.65 -22.37 -15.27
N GLN A 254 15.35 -23.49 -14.58
CA GLN A 254 14.01 -24.08 -14.57
C GLN A 254 13.12 -23.57 -13.43
N ARG A 255 13.72 -23.07 -12.35
CA ARG A 255 13.01 -22.63 -11.15
C ARG A 255 13.51 -21.27 -10.67
N MET A 256 12.63 -20.56 -9.99
CA MET A 256 12.96 -19.32 -9.29
C MET A 256 13.39 -19.65 -7.86
N LEU A 257 14.53 -19.14 -7.43
CA LEU A 257 14.91 -19.12 -6.03
C LEU A 257 14.15 -17.99 -5.33
N VAL A 258 13.30 -18.33 -4.36
CA VAL A 258 12.43 -17.38 -3.65
C VAL A 258 12.80 -17.35 -2.18
N GLY A 259 13.05 -16.15 -1.64
CA GLY A 259 13.15 -15.91 -0.21
C GLY A 259 11.77 -15.59 0.36
N ASP A 260 11.17 -16.57 1.03
CA ASP A 260 9.91 -16.44 1.75
C ASP A 260 10.19 -16.17 3.24
N PRO A 261 9.75 -15.03 3.81
CA PRO A 261 9.96 -14.71 5.22
C PRO A 261 9.35 -15.70 6.23
N SER A 262 8.37 -16.50 5.84
CA SER A 262 7.74 -17.52 6.70
C SER A 262 8.49 -18.87 6.67
N VAL A 263 9.15 -19.20 5.57
CA VAL A 263 9.72 -20.54 5.34
C VAL A 263 11.24 -20.53 5.18
N GLY A 264 11.80 -19.47 4.60
CA GLY A 264 13.20 -19.35 4.21
C GLY A 264 13.36 -19.44 2.68
N LEU A 265 14.39 -20.15 2.21
CA LEU A 265 14.61 -20.33 0.78
C LEU A 265 13.72 -21.44 0.20
N GLU A 266 13.02 -21.11 -0.87
CA GLU A 266 12.18 -22.02 -1.64
C GLU A 266 12.54 -21.98 -3.13
N GLN A 267 12.10 -23.00 -3.87
CA GLN A 267 12.24 -23.06 -5.32
C GLN A 267 10.88 -23.21 -5.97
N TRP A 268 10.43 -22.19 -6.69
CA TRP A 268 9.12 -22.16 -7.32
C TRP A 268 9.25 -22.37 -8.82
N SER A 269 8.31 -23.13 -9.40
CA SER A 269 8.23 -23.25 -10.85
C SER A 269 7.61 -22.01 -11.48
N LYS A 270 7.76 -21.86 -12.79
CA LYS A 270 7.08 -20.81 -13.53
C LYS A 270 5.55 -20.93 -13.44
N ASP A 271 5.03 -22.15 -13.37
CA ASP A 271 3.59 -22.39 -13.23
C ASP A 271 3.07 -21.97 -11.85
N ASP A 272 3.86 -22.16 -10.79
CA ASP A 272 3.52 -21.64 -9.46
C ASP A 272 3.42 -20.11 -9.47
N LEU A 273 4.38 -19.44 -10.11
CA LEU A 273 4.36 -17.99 -10.25
C LEU A 273 3.22 -17.48 -11.13
N ARG A 274 2.74 -18.25 -12.11
CA ARG A 274 1.52 -17.90 -12.87
C ARG A 274 0.27 -17.88 -12.01
N VAL A 275 0.23 -18.71 -10.96
CA VAL A 275 -0.90 -18.77 -10.02
C VAL A 275 -0.78 -17.70 -8.94
N LEU A 276 0.43 -17.53 -8.39
CA LEU A 276 0.67 -16.73 -7.19
C LEU A 276 0.98 -15.26 -7.49
N TRP A 277 1.61 -14.94 -8.62
CA TRP A 277 2.08 -13.58 -8.89
C TRP A 277 1.18 -12.84 -9.89
N HIS A 278 0.63 -11.71 -9.45
CA HIS A 278 -0.34 -10.90 -10.21
C HIS A 278 0.26 -9.60 -10.77
N GLY A 279 1.57 -9.59 -11.04
CA GLY A 279 2.26 -8.47 -11.69
C GLY A 279 2.72 -7.32 -10.78
N ASN A 280 2.58 -7.46 -9.45
CA ASN A 280 3.05 -6.47 -8.50
C ASN A 280 4.45 -6.82 -8.00
N GLY A 281 5.43 -5.97 -8.31
CA GLY A 281 6.80 -6.15 -7.81
C GLY A 281 7.57 -4.85 -7.67
N ILE A 282 8.67 -4.91 -6.92
CA ILE A 282 9.57 -3.80 -6.62
C ILE A 282 11.01 -4.27 -6.80
N ARG A 283 11.84 -3.47 -7.49
CA ARG A 283 13.30 -3.65 -7.55
C ARG A 283 14.04 -2.35 -7.29
N LEU A 284 15.32 -2.45 -6.98
CA LEU A 284 16.21 -1.29 -6.87
C LEU A 284 16.99 -1.11 -8.16
N GLU A 285 17.25 0.16 -8.50
CA GLU A 285 18.15 0.58 -9.59
C GLU A 285 19.22 1.49 -8.99
#